data_AF-A0A3N7H035-F1
#
_entry.id   AF-A0A3N7H035-F1
#
_cell.length_a   1.000
_cell.length_b   1.000
_cell.length_c   1.000
_cell.angle_alpha   90.00
_cell.angle_beta   90.00
_cell.angle_gamma   90.00
#
_symmetry.space_group_name_H-M   'P 1'
#
loop_
_entity.id
_entity.type
_entity.pdbx_description
1 polymer ?
#
loop_
_entity_poly.entity_id
_entity_poly.type
_entity_poly.pdbx_seq_one_letter_code
_entity_poly.pdbx_strand_id
1 'polypeptide(L)'
;MKTFEVRIYVPDNKTERWYVYIYNLQTRRICKKFYKGINTTDDRDERMLRCEQFKLAIEAEIRTGWQPDGVQTVKTTVMPFADALEFALSKKAVSEKTRSDYSCTLRFVRKAIKSLRLSQLSIHNCERIHVKTVMDYLEKKHKWKGKNYNKHMSCLSSLFTELVEWDLIKTNPVRDIRARYEEKTEGYIQPTDKQHKKIFARLKEVDYHYYIFCSIEYYLGIRPKEILRRPRSV
;
A
#
# COMPACT_ATOMS: atom_id res chain seq x y z
N MET A 1 19.71 19.40 -8.87
CA MET A 1 18.58 20.37 -8.90
C MET A 1 18.47 20.99 -7.52
N LYS A 2 18.59 22.31 -7.38
CA LYS A 2 18.45 22.99 -6.07
C LYS A 2 17.02 22.81 -5.56
N THR A 3 16.85 22.14 -4.43
CA THR A 3 15.53 21.80 -3.85
C THR A 3 14.94 22.95 -3.04
N PHE A 4 15.79 23.85 -2.56
CA PHE A 4 15.46 24.97 -1.69
C PHE A 4 16.02 26.28 -2.23
N GLU A 5 15.29 27.35 -2.02
CA GLU A 5 15.66 28.71 -2.40
C GLU A 5 15.47 29.64 -1.20
N VAL A 6 16.43 30.51 -0.91
CA VAL A 6 16.36 31.48 0.19
C VAL A 6 15.96 32.83 -0.38
N ARG A 7 14.91 33.44 0.17
CA ARG A 7 14.35 34.70 -0.31
C ARG A 7 14.15 35.69 0.84
N ILE A 8 14.17 36.96 0.50
CA ILE A 8 13.96 38.06 1.44
C ILE A 8 12.55 38.59 1.23
N TYR A 9 11.82 38.82 2.32
CA TYR A 9 10.55 39.54 2.31
C TYR A 9 10.78 40.97 2.77
N VAL A 10 10.52 41.91 1.86
CA VAL A 10 10.56 43.35 2.11
C VAL A 10 9.11 43.84 2.10
N PRO A 11 8.57 44.28 3.24
CA PRO A 11 7.21 44.80 3.30
C PRO A 11 7.12 46.22 2.70
N ASP A 12 6.00 46.49 2.02
CA ASP A 12 5.65 47.82 1.51
C ASP A 12 5.12 48.74 2.63
N ASN A 13 4.50 48.15 3.65
CA ASN A 13 3.93 48.85 4.80
C ASN A 13 4.86 48.82 6.01
N LYS A 14 4.98 49.95 6.72
CA LYS A 14 5.83 50.09 7.93
C LYS A 14 5.41 49.22 9.13
N THR A 15 4.20 48.66 9.11
CA THR A 15 3.66 47.82 10.18
C THR A 15 4.15 46.38 10.13
N GLU A 16 4.61 45.91 8.95
CA GLU A 16 5.04 44.54 8.75
C GLU A 16 6.54 44.37 9.02
N ARG A 17 6.89 43.20 9.57
CA ARG A 17 8.27 42.86 9.92
C ARG A 17 8.98 42.25 8.71
N TRP A 18 10.22 42.66 8.50
CA TRP A 18 11.12 42.07 7.52
C TRP A 18 11.53 40.66 7.97
N TYR A 19 11.66 39.74 7.01
CA TYR A 19 12.13 38.39 7.30
C TYR A 19 12.82 37.75 6.11
N VAL A 20 13.74 36.84 6.41
CA VAL A 20 14.32 35.92 5.42
C VAL A 20 13.59 34.59 5.52
N TYR A 21 13.26 33.96 4.40
CA TYR A 21 12.54 32.69 4.39
C TYR A 21 13.11 31.68 3.41
N ILE A 22 12.96 30.41 3.75
CA ILE A 22 13.33 29.29 2.89
C ILE A 22 12.09 28.80 2.15
N TYR A 23 12.16 28.75 0.84
CA TYR A 23 11.11 28.30 -0.06
C TYR A 23 11.48 26.94 -0.67
N ASN A 24 10.59 25.96 -0.55
CA ASN A 24 10.78 24.66 -1.18
C ASN A 24 10.13 24.65 -2.57
N LEU A 25 10.96 24.43 -3.60
CA LEU A 25 10.53 24.47 -5.00
C LEU A 25 9.65 23.27 -5.38
N GLN A 26 9.80 22.13 -4.69
CA GLN A 26 8.98 20.94 -4.94
C GLN A 26 7.58 21.06 -4.35
N THR A 27 7.46 21.57 -3.13
CA THR A 27 6.17 21.67 -2.42
C THR A 27 5.48 23.02 -2.61
N ARG A 28 6.19 24.01 -3.19
CA ARG A 28 5.73 25.41 -3.36
C ARG A 28 5.24 26.04 -2.06
N ARG A 29 5.94 25.78 -0.96
CA ARG A 29 5.61 26.27 0.38
C ARG A 29 6.83 26.88 1.07
N ILE A 30 6.57 27.82 1.98
CA ILE A 30 7.59 28.37 2.87
C ILE A 30 7.86 27.34 3.97
N CYS A 31 9.13 26.94 4.12
CA CYS A 31 9.55 25.98 5.15
C CYS A 31 9.80 26.65 6.49
N LYS A 32 10.53 27.77 6.50
CA LYS A 32 10.95 28.46 7.74
C LYS A 32 11.12 29.95 7.47
N LYS A 33 10.76 30.77 8.46
CA LYS A 33 10.92 32.23 8.44
C LYS A 33 11.87 32.66 9.56
N PHE A 34 12.75 33.60 9.27
CA PHE A 34 13.76 34.13 10.18
C PHE A 34 13.55 35.63 10.37
N TYR A 35 13.31 36.04 11.62
CA TYR A 35 13.03 37.43 12.00
C TYR A 35 14.12 38.05 12.89
N LYS A 36 14.98 37.22 13.50
CA LYS A 36 15.85 37.59 14.62
C LYS A 36 16.96 38.54 14.16
N GLY A 37 17.05 39.72 14.79
CA GLY A 37 18.10 40.71 14.53
C GLY A 37 17.96 41.54 13.25
N ILE A 38 16.92 41.30 12.43
CA ILE A 38 16.67 42.10 11.22
C ILE A 38 15.93 43.39 11.57
N ASN A 39 14.90 43.30 12.42
CA ASN A 39 13.99 44.41 12.71
C ASN A 39 14.42 45.28 13.91
N THR A 40 15.72 45.29 14.27
CA THR A 40 16.25 46.00 15.45
C THR A 40 16.53 47.48 15.21
N THR A 41 16.82 47.88 13.98
CA THR A 41 17.07 49.28 13.61
C THR A 41 16.04 49.72 12.58
N ASP A 42 15.73 51.01 12.49
CA ASP A 42 14.73 51.56 11.55
C ASP A 42 15.31 51.93 10.17
N ASP A 43 16.62 51.86 10.01
CA ASP A 43 17.28 52.11 8.74
C ASP A 43 17.02 50.99 7.72
N ARG A 44 16.60 51.38 6.51
CA ARG A 44 16.25 50.46 5.44
C ARG A 44 17.48 49.78 4.85
N ASP A 45 18.57 50.51 4.70
CA ASP A 45 19.79 50.00 4.06
C ASP A 45 20.49 49.02 5.00
N GLU A 46 20.55 49.34 6.29
CA GLU A 46 21.05 48.40 7.30
C GLU A 46 20.19 47.12 7.40
N ARG A 47 18.86 47.23 7.31
CA ARG A 47 17.95 46.06 7.24
C ARG A 47 18.21 45.19 6.02
N MET A 48 18.38 45.79 4.85
CA MET A 48 18.72 45.07 3.60
C MET A 48 20.05 44.35 3.73
N LEU A 49 21.08 45.02 4.25
CA LEU A 49 22.40 44.44 4.45
C LEU A 49 22.35 43.20 5.38
N ARG A 50 21.62 43.30 6.50
CA ARG A 50 21.43 42.16 7.41
C ARG A 50 20.67 41.02 6.76
N CYS A 51 19.63 41.31 5.97
CA CYS A 51 18.89 40.27 5.23
C CYS A 51 19.77 39.54 4.22
N GLU A 52 20.63 40.25 3.47
CA GLU A 52 21.59 39.65 2.53
C GLU A 52 22.62 38.79 3.27
N GLN A 53 23.16 39.26 4.40
CA GLN A 53 24.07 38.47 5.24
C GLN A 53 23.40 37.17 5.74
N PHE A 54 22.17 37.26 6.23
CA PHE A 54 21.39 36.08 6.65
C PHE A 54 21.11 35.14 5.49
N LYS A 55 20.75 35.66 4.32
CA LYS A 55 20.51 34.87 3.11
C LYS A 55 21.77 34.08 2.73
N LEU A 56 22.93 34.73 2.67
CA LEU A 56 24.20 34.09 2.34
C LEU A 56 24.59 33.01 3.36
N ALA A 57 24.41 33.28 4.66
CA ALA A 57 24.68 32.31 5.71
C ALA A 57 23.79 31.06 5.57
N ILE A 58 22.49 31.24 5.39
CA ILE A 58 21.54 30.12 5.21
C ILE A 58 21.83 29.36 3.91
N GLU A 59 22.16 30.05 2.82
CA GLU A 59 22.54 29.40 1.56
C GLU A 59 23.83 28.58 1.70
N ALA A 60 24.79 29.03 2.53
CA ALA A 60 25.99 28.28 2.85
C ALA A 60 25.67 27.05 3.71
N GLU A 61 24.81 27.17 4.72
CA GLU A 61 24.35 26.04 5.55
C GLU A 61 23.58 24.99 4.73
N ILE A 62 22.72 25.41 3.82
CA ILE A 62 22.03 24.49 2.90
C ILE A 62 23.04 23.77 2.00
N ARG A 63 24.12 24.45 1.59
CA ARG A 63 25.19 23.87 0.78
C ARG A 63 26.02 22.85 1.57
N THR A 64 26.21 23.05 2.87
CA THR A 64 26.88 22.08 3.77
C THR A 64 25.98 20.92 4.19
N GLY A 65 24.71 20.91 3.78
CA GLY A 65 23.79 19.80 3.95
C GLY A 65 22.77 19.98 5.07
N TRP A 66 22.67 21.17 5.66
CA TRP A 66 21.62 21.48 6.64
C TRP A 66 20.23 21.52 5.97
N GLN A 67 19.23 20.96 6.66
CA GLN A 67 17.84 20.97 6.22
C GLN A 67 16.96 21.71 7.26
N PRO A 68 16.04 22.59 6.82
CA PRO A 68 15.19 23.33 7.74
C PRO A 68 14.17 22.45 8.47
N ASP A 69 14.02 22.69 9.77
CA ASP A 69 12.98 22.06 10.61
C ASP A 69 11.60 22.21 9.98
N GLY A 70 10.90 21.09 9.82
CA GLY A 70 9.63 20.99 9.10
C GLY A 70 9.71 20.14 7.84
N VAL A 71 10.92 19.89 7.31
CA VAL A 71 11.16 18.71 6.47
C VAL A 71 11.26 17.53 7.42
N GLN A 72 10.12 16.95 7.80
CA GLN A 72 10.13 15.58 8.29
C GLN A 72 10.69 14.73 7.15
N THR A 73 12.01 14.54 7.13
CA THR A 73 12.57 13.31 6.58
C THR A 73 12.11 12.23 7.54
N VAL A 74 10.84 11.81 7.39
CA VAL A 74 10.46 10.45 7.79
C VAL A 74 11.60 9.61 7.27
N LYS A 75 12.33 8.91 8.15
CA LYS A 75 13.41 8.02 7.74
C LYS A 75 12.76 7.04 6.77
N THR A 76 12.87 7.35 5.48
CA THR A 76 12.21 6.60 4.45
C THR A 76 12.95 5.28 4.42
N THR A 77 12.41 4.26 5.08
CA THR A 77 12.99 2.93 5.01
C THR A 77 12.98 2.55 3.54
N VAL A 78 14.16 2.61 2.92
CA VAL A 78 14.34 2.23 1.52
C VAL A 78 14.30 0.72 1.51
N MET A 79 13.10 0.18 1.27
CA MET A 79 12.91 -1.26 1.18
C MET A 79 12.64 -1.66 -0.28
N PRO A 80 13.19 -2.79 -0.72
CA PRO A 80 12.85 -3.39 -2.00
C PRO A 80 11.35 -3.69 -2.09
N PHE A 81 10.82 -3.64 -3.31
CA PHE A 81 9.42 -3.87 -3.62
C PHE A 81 8.91 -5.22 -3.07
N ALA A 82 9.70 -6.29 -3.19
CA ALA A 82 9.32 -7.60 -2.68
C ALA A 82 9.23 -7.63 -1.14
N ASP A 83 10.20 -7.03 -0.47
CA ASP A 83 10.31 -7.03 0.99
C ASP A 83 9.23 -6.15 1.62
N ALA A 84 8.82 -5.07 0.94
CA ALA A 84 7.67 -4.27 1.33
C ALA A 84 6.39 -5.09 1.42
N LEU A 85 6.12 -5.91 0.42
CA LEU A 85 4.93 -6.75 0.42
C LEU A 85 4.95 -7.82 1.53
N GLU A 86 6.13 -8.35 1.86
CA GLU A 86 6.31 -9.26 3.00
C GLU A 86 6.10 -8.54 4.34
N PHE A 87 6.61 -7.32 4.48
CA PHE A 87 6.36 -6.46 5.64
C PHE A 87 4.85 -6.19 5.82
N ALA A 88 4.15 -5.81 4.75
CA ALA A 88 2.71 -5.59 4.79
C ALA A 88 1.95 -6.82 5.30
N LEU A 89 2.29 -8.02 4.81
CA LEU A 89 1.68 -9.26 5.28
C LEU A 89 2.01 -9.56 6.75
N SER A 90 3.21 -9.19 7.22
CA SER A 90 3.62 -9.37 8.62
C SER A 90 2.79 -8.53 9.58
N LYS A 91 2.37 -7.32 9.15
CA LYS A 91 1.58 -6.39 9.96
C LYS A 91 0.08 -6.65 9.89
N LYS A 92 -0.39 -7.20 8.78
CA LYS A 92 -1.81 -7.44 8.56
C LYS A 92 -2.37 -8.54 9.48
N ALA A 93 -3.32 -8.17 10.34
CA ALA A 93 -4.05 -9.11 11.19
C ALA A 93 -5.18 -9.81 10.40
N VAL A 94 -4.95 -11.06 10.01
CA VAL A 94 -5.91 -11.87 9.22
C VAL A 94 -5.97 -13.31 9.72
N SER A 95 -7.06 -14.01 9.40
CA SER A 95 -7.18 -15.45 9.69
C SER A 95 -6.06 -16.24 9.01
N GLU A 96 -5.69 -17.39 9.58
CA GLU A 96 -4.62 -18.25 9.04
C GLU A 96 -4.87 -18.69 7.59
N LYS A 97 -6.12 -19.04 7.26
CA LYS A 97 -6.52 -19.37 5.88
C LYS A 97 -6.26 -18.20 4.94
N THR A 98 -6.69 -17.01 5.35
CA THR A 98 -6.49 -15.78 4.57
C THR A 98 -5.00 -15.44 4.44
N ARG A 99 -4.21 -15.62 5.50
CA ARG A 99 -2.75 -15.44 5.48
C ARG A 99 -2.09 -16.40 4.48
N SER A 100 -2.55 -17.64 4.40
CA SER A 100 -2.09 -18.62 3.41
C SER A 100 -2.38 -18.19 1.97
N ASP A 101 -3.56 -17.64 1.69
CA ASP A 101 -3.91 -17.08 0.38
C ASP A 101 -2.97 -15.90 -0.01
N TYR A 102 -2.69 -15.00 0.92
CA TYR A 102 -1.73 -13.91 0.71
C TYR A 102 -0.30 -14.43 0.46
N SER A 103 0.18 -15.36 1.29
CA SER A 103 1.51 -15.98 1.14
C SER A 103 1.67 -16.66 -0.21
N CYS A 104 0.62 -17.35 -0.69
CA CYS A 104 0.60 -17.95 -2.01
C CYS A 104 0.77 -16.90 -3.12
N THR A 105 0.04 -15.80 -3.02
CA THR A 105 0.14 -14.66 -3.96
C THR A 105 1.53 -14.05 -3.94
N LEU A 106 2.09 -13.79 -2.76
CA LEU A 106 3.45 -13.24 -2.60
C LEU A 106 4.51 -14.13 -3.20
N ARG A 107 4.39 -15.45 -3.05
CA ARG A 107 5.33 -16.41 -3.64
C ARG A 107 5.36 -16.31 -5.17
N PHE A 108 4.20 -16.13 -5.81
CA PHE A 108 4.14 -15.91 -7.26
C PHE A 108 4.75 -14.57 -7.66
N VAL A 109 4.36 -13.50 -6.96
CA VAL A 109 4.84 -12.13 -7.20
C VAL A 109 6.35 -12.04 -7.03
N ARG A 110 6.92 -12.61 -5.97
CA ARG A 110 8.37 -12.64 -5.73
C ARG A 110 9.13 -13.35 -6.85
N LYS A 111 8.59 -14.45 -7.38
CA LYS A 111 9.17 -15.13 -8.54
C LYS A 111 9.10 -14.26 -9.79
N ALA A 112 7.99 -13.58 -10.03
CA ALA A 112 7.82 -12.67 -11.15
C ALA A 112 8.76 -11.46 -11.08
N ILE A 113 8.92 -10.84 -9.90
CA ILE A 113 9.85 -9.72 -9.66
C ILE A 113 11.27 -10.12 -10.06
N LYS A 114 11.72 -11.32 -9.65
CA LYS A 114 13.04 -11.83 -10.04
C LYS A 114 13.17 -12.03 -11.54
N SER A 115 12.16 -12.64 -12.18
CA SER A 115 12.17 -12.87 -13.63
C SER A 115 12.15 -11.57 -14.45
N LEU A 116 11.49 -10.53 -13.95
CA LEU A 116 11.38 -9.23 -14.60
C LEU A 116 12.53 -8.27 -14.24
N ARG A 117 13.53 -8.74 -13.47
CA ARG A 117 14.66 -7.93 -12.97
C ARG A 117 14.24 -6.71 -12.15
N LEU A 118 13.08 -6.78 -11.49
CA LEU A 118 12.54 -5.73 -10.62
C LEU A 118 13.00 -5.88 -9.16
N SER A 119 13.94 -6.78 -8.86
CA SER A 119 14.37 -7.05 -7.48
C SER A 119 14.96 -5.84 -6.76
N GLN A 120 15.59 -4.92 -7.51
CA GLN A 120 16.20 -3.70 -6.97
C GLN A 120 15.24 -2.51 -6.98
N LEU A 121 14.00 -2.70 -7.43
CA LEU A 121 13.00 -1.63 -7.44
C LEU A 121 12.64 -1.28 -5.99
N SER A 122 12.86 -0.02 -5.60
CA SER A 122 12.39 0.48 -4.31
C SER A 122 10.87 0.61 -4.30
N ILE A 123 10.24 0.37 -3.14
CA ILE A 123 8.79 0.54 -2.98
C ILE A 123 8.32 1.98 -3.30
N HIS A 124 9.17 2.98 -3.05
CA HIS A 124 8.87 4.40 -3.33
C HIS A 124 8.76 4.72 -4.81
N ASN A 125 9.48 3.96 -5.64
CA ASN A 125 9.45 4.07 -7.09
C ASN A 125 8.46 3.06 -7.70
N CYS A 126 7.73 2.31 -6.87
CA CYS A 126 6.72 1.39 -7.35
C CYS A 126 5.54 2.20 -7.91
N GLU A 127 5.21 1.91 -9.16
CA GLU A 127 4.17 2.60 -9.90
C GLU A 127 3.22 1.56 -10.47
N ARG A 128 2.08 2.02 -10.97
CA ARG A 128 1.06 1.17 -11.59
C ARG A 128 1.63 0.26 -12.68
N ILE A 129 2.56 0.78 -13.49
CA ILE A 129 3.19 0.01 -14.57
C ILE A 129 3.95 -1.20 -14.05
N HIS A 130 4.63 -1.07 -12.91
CA HIS A 130 5.39 -2.16 -12.30
C HIS A 130 4.45 -3.29 -11.83
N VAL A 131 3.37 -2.94 -11.12
CA VAL A 131 2.38 -3.92 -10.65
C VAL A 131 1.67 -4.59 -11.84
N LYS A 132 1.25 -3.79 -12.83
CA LYS A 132 0.58 -4.31 -14.03
C LYS A 132 1.48 -5.28 -14.80
N THR A 133 2.76 -4.94 -14.97
CA THR A 133 3.73 -5.81 -15.65
C THR A 133 3.92 -7.15 -14.92
N VAL A 134 4.00 -7.12 -13.58
CA VAL A 134 4.06 -8.35 -12.77
C VAL A 134 2.81 -9.20 -12.94
N MET A 135 1.62 -8.59 -12.88
CA MET A 135 0.35 -9.30 -13.00
C MET A 135 0.15 -9.87 -14.41
N ASP A 136 0.45 -9.10 -15.45
CA ASP A 136 0.36 -9.54 -16.85
C ASP A 136 1.38 -10.68 -17.14
N TYR A 137 2.56 -10.64 -16.52
CA TYR A 137 3.53 -11.75 -16.58
C TYR A 137 2.98 -13.03 -15.93
N LEU A 138 2.38 -12.92 -14.75
CA LEU A 138 1.80 -14.05 -14.03
C LEU A 138 0.59 -14.65 -14.76
N GLU A 139 -0.28 -13.79 -15.31
CA GLU A 139 -1.41 -14.18 -16.14
C GLU A 139 -0.97 -15.06 -17.30
N LYS A 140 0.04 -14.60 -18.05
CA LYS A 140 0.61 -15.36 -19.19
C LYS A 140 1.29 -16.65 -18.76
N LYS A 141 2.12 -16.60 -17.71
CA LYS A 141 2.92 -17.76 -17.25
C LYS A 141 2.06 -18.90 -16.73
N HIS A 142 1.01 -18.59 -15.99
CA HIS A 142 0.14 -19.59 -15.34
C HIS A 142 -1.19 -19.79 -16.06
N LYS A 143 -1.40 -19.13 -17.22
CA LYS A 143 -2.64 -19.16 -18.00
C LYS A 143 -3.86 -18.87 -17.11
N TRP A 144 -3.75 -17.84 -16.27
CA TRP A 144 -4.81 -17.51 -15.33
C TRP A 144 -6.06 -17.01 -16.06
N LYS A 145 -7.22 -17.49 -15.62
CA LYS A 145 -8.51 -16.89 -15.96
C LYS A 145 -8.74 -15.61 -15.17
N GLY A 146 -9.68 -14.78 -15.62
CA GLY A 146 -9.99 -13.49 -14.98
C GLY A 146 -10.26 -13.58 -13.47
N LYS A 147 -10.97 -14.63 -13.03
CA LYS A 147 -11.21 -14.89 -11.59
C LYS A 147 -9.93 -15.03 -10.76
N ASN A 148 -8.94 -15.79 -11.27
CA ASN A 148 -7.67 -15.97 -10.57
C ASN A 148 -6.85 -14.68 -10.58
N TYR A 149 -6.81 -13.99 -11.73
CA TYR A 149 -6.15 -12.69 -11.84
C TYR A 149 -6.72 -11.72 -10.80
N ASN A 150 -8.04 -11.57 -10.75
CA ASN A 150 -8.72 -10.65 -9.84
C ASN A 150 -8.54 -11.04 -8.37
N LYS A 151 -8.52 -12.34 -8.04
CA LYS A 151 -8.21 -12.82 -6.68
C LYS A 151 -6.82 -12.36 -6.23
N HIS A 152 -5.80 -12.61 -7.05
CA HIS A 152 -4.42 -12.21 -6.72
C HIS A 152 -4.27 -10.68 -6.73
N MET A 153 -5.01 -9.99 -7.61
CA MET A 153 -5.02 -8.54 -7.68
C MET A 153 -5.63 -7.89 -6.43
N SER A 154 -6.74 -8.43 -5.94
CA SER A 154 -7.38 -7.99 -4.70
C SER A 154 -6.45 -8.23 -3.50
N CYS A 155 -5.74 -9.36 -3.47
CA CYS A 155 -4.73 -9.61 -2.44
C CYS A 155 -3.61 -8.55 -2.47
N LEU A 156 -3.07 -8.23 -3.66
CA LEU A 156 -2.07 -7.18 -3.79
C LEU A 156 -2.60 -5.81 -3.36
N SER A 157 -3.81 -5.44 -3.80
CA SER A 157 -4.45 -4.18 -3.41
C SER A 157 -4.51 -4.03 -1.90
N SER A 158 -4.96 -5.07 -1.18
CA SER A 158 -5.04 -5.08 0.28
C SER A 158 -3.69 -4.97 0.99
N LEU A 159 -2.60 -5.47 0.38
CA LEU A 159 -1.25 -5.31 0.92
C LEU A 159 -0.71 -3.91 0.68
N PHE A 160 -0.96 -3.33 -0.50
CA PHE A 160 -0.56 -1.94 -0.78
C PHE A 160 -1.33 -0.93 0.07
N THR A 161 -2.59 -1.20 0.43
CA THR A 161 -3.31 -0.36 1.40
C THR A 161 -2.62 -0.38 2.76
N GLU A 162 -2.14 -1.54 3.22
CA GLU A 162 -1.35 -1.63 4.45
C GLU A 162 -0.07 -0.78 4.36
N LEU A 163 0.62 -0.81 3.20
CA LEU A 163 1.81 0.02 2.99
C LEU A 163 1.52 1.53 3.01
N VAL A 164 0.32 1.94 2.59
CA VAL A 164 -0.13 3.33 2.74
C VAL A 164 -0.37 3.67 4.20
N GLU A 165 -1.02 2.80 4.97
CA GLU A 165 -1.30 3.02 6.40
C GLU A 165 -0.01 3.14 7.24
N TRP A 166 1.04 2.44 6.86
CA TRP A 166 2.37 2.55 7.48
C TRP A 166 3.24 3.68 6.92
N ASP A 167 2.66 4.59 6.12
CA ASP A 167 3.33 5.73 5.48
C ASP A 167 4.58 5.34 4.64
N LEU A 168 4.64 4.09 4.17
CA LEU A 168 5.71 3.63 3.29
C LEU A 168 5.49 4.06 1.84
N ILE A 169 4.24 4.30 1.44
CA ILE A 169 3.89 4.86 0.14
C ILE A 169 2.73 5.83 0.29
N LYS A 170 2.67 6.86 -0.58
CA LYS A 170 1.63 7.89 -0.51
C LYS A 170 0.28 7.43 -1.05
N THR A 171 0.29 6.55 -2.04
CA THR A 171 -0.90 6.13 -2.77
C THR A 171 -0.79 4.69 -3.19
N ASN A 172 -1.91 3.96 -3.19
CA ASN A 172 -1.95 2.57 -3.64
C ASN A 172 -1.85 2.49 -5.18
N PRO A 173 -0.78 1.91 -5.76
CA PRO A 173 -0.57 1.83 -7.21
C PRO A 173 -1.55 0.88 -7.91
N VAL A 174 -2.27 0.05 -7.16
CA VAL A 174 -3.19 -0.98 -7.67
C VAL A 174 -4.60 -0.43 -7.92
N ARG A 175 -4.95 0.69 -7.26
CA ARG A 175 -6.34 1.21 -7.18
C ARG A 175 -7.03 1.35 -8.53
N ASP A 176 -6.31 1.84 -9.53
CA ASP A 176 -6.87 2.19 -10.83
C ASP A 176 -6.56 1.14 -11.91
N ILE A 177 -6.15 -0.07 -11.51
CA ILE A 177 -5.95 -1.18 -12.45
C ILE A 177 -7.28 -1.91 -12.61
N ARG A 178 -7.77 -2.00 -13.84
CA ARG A 178 -9.06 -2.63 -14.15
C ARG A 178 -9.01 -4.14 -13.91
N ALA A 179 -10.06 -4.66 -13.30
CA ALA A 179 -10.30 -6.08 -13.18
C ALA A 179 -10.44 -6.73 -14.58
N ARG A 180 -10.07 -8.01 -14.67
CA ARG A 180 -10.34 -8.84 -15.85
C ARG A 180 -11.78 -9.32 -15.83
N TYR A 181 -12.35 -9.55 -17.02
CA TYR A 181 -13.66 -10.15 -17.12
C TYR A 181 -13.66 -11.56 -16.51
N GLU A 182 -14.65 -11.82 -15.67
CA GLU A 182 -14.86 -13.15 -15.09
C GLU A 182 -15.99 -13.84 -15.84
N GLU A 183 -15.67 -14.94 -16.52
CA GLU A 183 -16.68 -15.83 -17.07
C GLU A 183 -17.57 -16.34 -15.93
N LYS A 184 -18.87 -16.10 -16.05
CA LYS A 184 -19.86 -16.72 -15.16
C LYS A 184 -19.75 -18.22 -15.33
N THR A 185 -19.24 -18.90 -14.31
CA THR A 185 -19.30 -20.35 -14.26
C THR A 185 -20.72 -20.73 -13.92
N GLU A 186 -21.28 -21.74 -14.58
CA GLU A 186 -22.52 -22.35 -14.09
C GLU A 186 -22.30 -22.75 -12.63
N GLY A 187 -23.20 -22.29 -11.76
CA GLY A 187 -23.14 -22.64 -10.35
C GLY A 187 -23.26 -24.16 -10.17
N TYR A 188 -22.95 -24.65 -8.98
CA TYR A 188 -23.24 -26.05 -8.64
C TYR A 188 -24.73 -26.31 -8.85
N ILE A 189 -25.06 -27.19 -9.80
CA ILE A 189 -26.43 -27.60 -10.07
C ILE A 189 -26.90 -28.42 -8.87
N GLN A 190 -27.97 -27.96 -8.22
CA GLN A 190 -28.55 -28.68 -7.09
C GLN A 190 -29.24 -29.96 -7.60
N PRO A 191 -29.05 -31.10 -6.92
CA PRO A 191 -29.78 -32.32 -7.26
C PRO A 191 -31.29 -32.08 -7.12
N THR A 192 -32.07 -32.63 -8.05
CA THR A 192 -33.53 -32.73 -7.90
C THR A 192 -33.90 -33.66 -6.74
N ASP A 193 -35.10 -33.53 -6.18
CA ASP A 193 -35.57 -34.41 -5.08
C ASP A 193 -35.45 -35.90 -5.40
N LYS A 194 -35.70 -36.29 -6.65
CA LYS A 194 -35.55 -37.68 -7.12
C LYS A 194 -34.09 -38.14 -7.08
N GLN A 195 -33.18 -37.29 -7.56
CA GLN A 195 -31.74 -37.57 -7.53
C GLN A 195 -31.23 -37.60 -6.09
N HIS A 196 -31.68 -36.67 -5.26
CA HIS A 196 -31.33 -36.59 -3.85
C HIS A 196 -31.71 -37.87 -3.10
N LYS A 197 -32.96 -38.34 -3.24
CA LYS A 197 -33.42 -39.61 -2.66
C LYS A 197 -32.57 -40.80 -3.09
N LYS A 198 -32.21 -40.88 -4.39
CA LYS A 198 -31.36 -41.95 -4.92
C LYS A 198 -29.94 -41.90 -4.34
N ILE A 199 -29.36 -40.70 -4.25
CA ILE A 199 -28.02 -40.48 -3.68
C ILE A 199 -28.02 -40.88 -2.19
N PHE A 200 -29.02 -40.44 -1.43
CA PHE A 200 -29.11 -40.70 0.01
C PHE A 200 -29.38 -42.17 0.33
N ALA A 201 -30.23 -42.84 -0.46
CA ALA A 201 -30.44 -44.29 -0.33
C ALA A 201 -29.13 -45.05 -0.54
N ARG A 202 -28.36 -44.70 -1.59
CA ARG A 202 -27.06 -45.34 -1.85
C ARG A 202 -26.03 -45.02 -0.77
N LEU A 203 -25.96 -43.78 -0.31
CA LEU A 203 -25.06 -43.36 0.77
C LEU A 203 -25.32 -44.16 2.06
N LYS A 204 -26.58 -44.37 2.42
CA LYS A 204 -26.96 -45.13 3.62
C LYS A 204 -26.43 -46.56 3.61
N GLU A 205 -26.37 -47.19 2.43
CA GLU A 205 -25.84 -48.55 2.26
C GLU A 205 -24.31 -48.60 2.27
N VAL A 206 -23.64 -47.61 1.67
CA VAL A 206 -22.18 -47.61 1.51
C VAL A 206 -21.46 -47.08 2.75
N ASP A 207 -21.93 -45.96 3.28
CA ASP A 207 -21.34 -45.32 4.47
C ASP A 207 -22.43 -44.59 5.25
N TYR A 208 -22.90 -45.26 6.29
CA TYR A 208 -23.96 -44.75 7.16
C TYR A 208 -23.55 -43.47 7.90
N HIS A 209 -22.28 -43.32 8.28
CA HIS A 209 -21.81 -42.14 9.00
C HIS A 209 -21.76 -40.92 8.06
N TYR A 210 -21.30 -41.13 6.82
CA TYR A 210 -21.32 -40.07 5.81
C TYR A 210 -22.76 -39.70 5.40
N TYR A 211 -23.69 -40.66 5.37
CA TYR A 211 -25.12 -40.38 5.19
C TYR A 211 -25.67 -39.46 6.29
N ILE A 212 -25.38 -39.73 7.57
CA ILE A 212 -25.81 -38.86 8.68
C ILE A 212 -25.22 -37.46 8.50
N PHE A 213 -23.93 -37.39 8.19
CA PHE A 213 -23.23 -36.12 7.97
C PHE A 213 -23.89 -35.28 6.87
N CYS A 214 -24.11 -35.84 5.68
CA CYS A 214 -24.80 -35.16 4.58
C CYS A 214 -26.26 -34.82 4.93
N SER A 215 -26.94 -35.64 5.73
CA SER A 215 -28.30 -35.35 6.20
C SER A 215 -28.34 -34.13 7.10
N ILE A 216 -27.37 -33.99 8.02
CA ILE A 216 -27.24 -32.82 8.89
C ILE A 216 -27.02 -31.56 8.03
N GLU A 217 -26.11 -31.61 7.04
CA GLU A 217 -25.89 -30.48 6.13
C GLU A 217 -27.15 -30.12 5.33
N TYR A 218 -27.85 -31.12 4.78
CA TYR A 218 -29.02 -30.90 3.95
C TYR A 218 -30.22 -30.34 4.72
N TYR A 219 -30.55 -30.91 5.88
CA TYR A 219 -31.74 -30.51 6.64
C TYR A 219 -31.51 -29.28 7.53
N LEU A 220 -30.31 -29.11 8.08
CA LEU A 220 -30.01 -28.00 9.01
C LEU A 220 -29.25 -26.85 8.34
N GLY A 221 -28.72 -27.04 7.13
CA GLY A 221 -27.94 -26.03 6.43
C GLY A 221 -26.61 -25.68 7.11
N ILE A 222 -26.14 -26.51 8.05
CA ILE A 222 -24.89 -26.30 8.78
C ILE A 222 -23.72 -26.61 7.85
N ARG A 223 -22.67 -25.77 7.86
CA ARG A 223 -21.51 -26.01 6.99
C ARG A 223 -20.69 -27.20 7.48
N PRO A 224 -20.03 -27.96 6.58
CA PRO A 224 -19.18 -29.10 6.92
C PRO A 224 -18.19 -28.82 8.06
N LYS A 225 -17.53 -27.65 7.98
CA LYS A 225 -16.50 -27.23 8.94
C LYS A 225 -17.08 -26.93 10.34
N GLU A 226 -18.36 -26.57 10.42
CA GLU A 226 -19.03 -26.27 11.69
C GLU A 226 -19.45 -27.57 12.39
N ILE A 227 -19.93 -28.57 11.64
CA ILE A 227 -20.28 -29.91 12.15
C ILE A 227 -19.05 -30.62 12.74
N LEU A 228 -17.92 -30.55 12.02
CA LEU A 228 -16.69 -31.24 12.40
C LEU A 228 -15.90 -30.52 13.52
N ARG A 229 -16.34 -29.35 13.97
CA ARG A 229 -15.66 -28.62 15.03
C ARG A 229 -16.05 -29.21 16.38
N ARG A 230 -15.09 -29.81 17.10
CA ARG A 230 -15.31 -30.30 18.48
C ARG A 230 -15.89 -29.17 19.34
N PRO A 231 -16.98 -29.38 20.10
CA PRO A 231 -17.45 -28.40 21.06
C PRO A 231 -16.29 -28.07 21.99
N ARG A 232 -16.08 -26.77 22.27
CA ARG A 232 -15.07 -26.37 23.25
C ARG A 232 -15.48 -27.04 24.56
N SER A 233 -14.59 -27.84 25.13
CA SER A 233 -14.73 -28.31 26.50
C SER A 233 -14.95 -27.09 27.36
N VAL A 234 -16.12 -27.02 28.01
CA VAL A 234 -16.44 -26.00 29.01
C VAL A 234 -15.62 -26.29 30.25
#